data_AF-A0A2U3JYS3-F1
#
_entry.id   AF-A0A2U3JYS3-F1
#
_cell.length_a   1.000
_cell.length_b   1.000
_cell.length_c   1.000
_cell.angle_alpha   90.00
_cell.angle_beta   90.00
_cell.angle_gamma   90.00
#
_symmetry.space_group_name_H-M   'P 1'
#
loop_
_entity.id
_entity.type
_entity.pdbx_description
1 polymer ?
#
loop_
_entity_poly.entity_id
_entity_poly.type
_entity_poly.pdbx_seq_one_letter_code
_entity_poly.pdbx_strand_id
1 'polypeptide(L)'
;MDATLHQLGGILLRALPTFVLVVLLHFYLKYVFFKPLAKTLRQRYDITEGARKLAEQSLQDAAAKTARYEAAMRAARGEVYQSQERLHKELQDRETAELTAARKSAEAAVREARELLAKDVESAKASLERDSDMIAEQIAESILRRSAA
;
A
#
# COMPACT_ATOMS: atom_id res chain seq x y z
N MET A 1 -23.83 -8.52 -94.89
CA MET A 1 -23.32 -8.22 -93.53
C MET A 1 -22.30 -9.26 -93.06
N ASP A 2 -22.15 -10.40 -93.77
CA ASP A 2 -21.16 -11.43 -93.47
C ASP A 2 -19.72 -11.05 -93.83
N ALA A 3 -19.51 -10.29 -94.91
CA ALA A 3 -18.17 -9.85 -95.32
C ALA A 3 -17.50 -8.91 -94.29
N THR A 4 -18.29 -8.06 -93.64
CA THR A 4 -17.82 -7.17 -92.56
C THR A 4 -17.51 -7.95 -91.29
N LEU A 5 -18.32 -8.96 -90.94
CA LEU A 5 -18.07 -9.84 -89.79
C LEU A 5 -16.80 -10.69 -89.99
N HIS A 6 -16.57 -11.18 -91.21
CA HIS A 6 -15.38 -11.97 -91.51
C HIS A 6 -14.09 -11.13 -91.50
N GLN A 7 -14.15 -9.88 -91.99
CA GLN A 7 -13.04 -8.93 -91.90
C GLN A 7 -12.76 -8.51 -90.45
N LEU A 8 -13.79 -8.27 -89.64
CA LEU A 8 -13.65 -8.01 -88.20
C LEU A 8 -13.02 -9.21 -87.47
N GLY A 9 -13.44 -10.44 -87.80
CA GLY A 9 -12.84 -11.67 -87.26
C GLY A 9 -11.36 -11.83 -87.63
N GLY A 10 -10.99 -11.52 -88.87
CA GLY A 10 -9.59 -11.57 -89.32
C GLY A 10 -8.70 -10.54 -88.64
N ILE A 11 -9.19 -9.33 -88.38
CA ILE A 11 -8.48 -8.30 -87.62
C ILE A 11 -8.31 -8.71 -86.16
N LEU A 12 -9.34 -9.29 -85.55
CA LEU A 12 -9.29 -9.76 -84.16
C LEU A 12 -8.32 -10.93 -83.98
N LEU A 13 -8.29 -11.87 -84.93
CA LEU A 13 -7.34 -12.99 -84.94
C LEU A 13 -5.90 -12.51 -85.09
N ARG A 14 -5.67 -11.44 -85.86
CA ARG A 14 -4.36 -10.81 -86.06
C ARG A 14 -3.93 -9.95 -84.87
N ALA A 15 -4.88 -9.44 -84.07
CA ALA A 15 -4.62 -8.71 -82.84
C ALA A 15 -4.39 -9.62 -81.62
N LEU A 16 -4.81 -10.89 -81.68
CA LEU A 16 -4.65 -11.88 -80.62
C LEU A 16 -3.18 -12.04 -80.14
N PRO A 17 -2.16 -12.12 -81.02
CA PRO A 17 -0.76 -12.20 -80.61
C PRO A 17 -0.30 -10.94 -79.89
N THR A 18 -0.72 -9.76 -80.36
CA THR A 18 -0.40 -8.48 -79.71
C THR A 18 -1.04 -8.38 -78.34
N PHE A 19 -2.27 -8.85 -78.18
CA PHE A 19 -2.96 -8.90 -76.90
C PHE A 19 -2.23 -9.82 -75.90
N VAL A 20 -1.85 -11.04 -76.33
CA VAL A 20 -1.05 -11.96 -75.51
C VAL A 20 0.28 -11.32 -75.10
N LEU A 21 0.94 -10.61 -76.02
CA LEU A 21 2.21 -9.91 -75.74
C LEU A 21 2.01 -8.77 -74.73
N VAL A 22 0.95 -7.98 -74.85
CA VAL A 22 0.62 -6.92 -73.88
C VAL A 22 0.29 -7.51 -72.51
N VAL A 23 -0.42 -8.64 -72.44
CA VAL A 23 -0.71 -9.33 -71.17
C VAL A 23 0.59 -9.85 -70.54
N LEU A 24 1.46 -10.51 -71.31
CA LEU A 24 2.78 -10.95 -70.85
C LEU A 24 3.62 -9.77 -70.34
N LEU A 25 3.65 -8.66 -71.07
CA LEU A 25 4.36 -7.45 -70.68
C LEU A 25 3.80 -6.84 -69.39
N HIS A 26 2.47 -6.82 -69.24
CA HIS A 26 1.81 -6.36 -68.01
C HIS A 26 2.26 -7.19 -66.81
N PHE A 27 2.24 -8.53 -66.92
CA PHE A 27 2.72 -9.40 -65.85
C PHE A 27 4.20 -9.20 -65.57
N TYR A 28 5.03 -9.09 -66.61
CA TYR A 28 6.46 -8.81 -66.45
C TYR A 28 6.69 -7.51 -65.67
N LEU A 29 6.06 -6.41 -66.09
CA LEU A 29 6.22 -5.10 -65.46
C LEU A 29 5.67 -5.09 -64.01
N LYS A 30 4.56 -5.80 -63.76
CA LYS A 30 3.98 -5.97 -62.43
C LYS A 30 4.95 -6.65 -61.46
N TYR A 31 5.60 -7.73 -61.88
CA TYR A 31 6.50 -8.50 -61.00
C TYR A 31 7.91 -7.90 -60.93
N VAL A 32 8.46 -7.43 -62.04
CA VAL A 32 9.86 -6.98 -62.13
C VAL A 32 10.01 -5.51 -61.75
N PHE A 33 9.00 -4.67 -61.95
CA PHE A 33 9.13 -3.22 -61.73
C PHE A 33 8.25 -2.71 -60.58
N PHE A 34 6.94 -2.94 -60.63
CA PHE A 34 6.02 -2.37 -59.64
C PHE A 34 6.16 -2.96 -58.24
N LYS A 35 6.38 -4.28 -58.13
CA LYS A 35 6.64 -4.93 -56.83
C LYS A 35 7.90 -4.39 -56.12
N PRO A 36 9.09 -4.35 -56.75
CA PRO A 36 10.26 -3.79 -56.09
C PRO A 36 10.13 -2.29 -55.82
N LEU A 37 9.49 -1.52 -56.70
CA LEU A 37 9.22 -0.09 -56.46
C LEU A 37 8.35 0.10 -55.21
N ALA A 38 7.26 -0.64 -55.07
CA ALA A 38 6.39 -0.59 -53.89
C ALA A 38 7.12 -1.02 -52.61
N LYS A 39 7.99 -2.04 -52.69
CA LYS A 39 8.81 -2.48 -51.56
C LYS A 39 9.76 -1.38 -51.09
N THR A 40 10.47 -0.71 -52.00
CA THR A 40 11.41 0.37 -51.65
C THR A 40 10.69 1.59 -51.09
N LEU A 41 9.53 1.96 -51.64
CA LEU A 41 8.70 3.04 -51.08
C LEU A 41 8.22 2.70 -49.67
N ARG A 42 7.75 1.48 -49.43
CA ARG A 42 7.35 1.02 -48.09
C ARG A 42 8.53 1.01 -47.13
N GLN A 43 9.69 0.53 -47.56
CA GLN A 43 10.90 0.53 -46.74
C GLN A 43 11.34 1.95 -46.36
N ARG A 44 11.22 2.93 -47.28
CA ARG A 44 11.48 4.35 -46.96
C ARG A 44 10.45 4.91 -45.98
N TYR A 45 9.17 4.62 -46.20
CA TYR A 45 8.09 5.04 -45.31
C TYR A 45 8.24 4.46 -43.88
N ASP A 46 8.63 3.19 -43.77
CA ASP A 46 8.87 2.53 -42.48
C ASP A 46 10.08 3.15 -41.75
N ILE A 47 11.11 3.58 -42.49
CA ILE A 47 12.28 4.24 -41.92
C ILE A 47 11.95 5.67 -41.44
N THR A 48 11.11 6.44 -42.15
CA THR A 48 10.79 7.82 -41.77
C THR A 48 9.59 7.94 -40.83
N GLU A 49 8.43 7.41 -41.23
CA GLU A 49 7.20 7.52 -40.43
C GLU A 49 7.04 6.35 -39.45
N GLY A 50 7.46 5.15 -39.85
CA GLY A 50 7.43 3.97 -38.98
C GLY A 50 8.30 4.15 -37.74
N ALA A 51 9.53 4.66 -37.90
CA ALA A 51 10.42 4.96 -36.79
C ALA A 51 9.83 6.02 -35.83
N ARG A 52 9.16 7.04 -36.36
CA ARG A 52 8.51 8.07 -35.52
C ARG A 52 7.35 7.50 -34.73
N LYS A 53 6.49 6.69 -35.36
CA LYS A 53 5.39 5.98 -34.67
C LYS A 53 5.91 5.01 -33.62
N LEU A 54 6.97 4.26 -33.91
CA LEU A 54 7.57 3.33 -32.96
C LEU A 54 8.18 4.05 -31.77
N ALA A 55 8.84 5.19 -32.00
CA ALA A 55 9.37 6.04 -30.93
C ALA A 55 8.25 6.62 -30.06
N GLU A 56 7.15 7.08 -30.68
CA GLU A 56 5.99 7.59 -29.96
C GLU A 56 5.32 6.50 -29.11
N GLN A 57 5.15 5.29 -29.65
CA GLN A 57 4.65 4.13 -28.91
C GLN A 57 5.58 3.76 -27.75
N SER A 58 6.90 3.72 -27.98
CA SER A 58 7.88 3.43 -26.93
C SER A 58 7.87 4.49 -25.82
N LEU A 59 7.71 5.77 -26.18
CA LEU A 59 7.57 6.86 -25.21
C LEU A 59 6.26 6.75 -24.42
N GLN A 60 5.14 6.40 -25.07
CA GLN A 60 3.87 6.18 -24.38
C GLN A 60 3.96 4.99 -23.42
N ASP A 61 4.59 3.89 -23.84
CA ASP A 61 4.81 2.71 -22.98
C ASP A 61 5.72 3.02 -21.79
N ALA A 62 6.79 3.79 -22.03
CA ALA A 62 7.68 4.24 -20.97
C ALA A 62 6.94 5.16 -19.98
N ALA A 63 6.17 6.14 -20.48
CA ALA A 63 5.37 7.04 -19.65
C ALA A 63 4.31 6.28 -18.84
N ALA A 64 3.63 5.31 -19.45
CA ALA A 64 2.64 4.46 -18.77
C ALA A 64 3.29 3.62 -17.66
N LYS A 65 4.48 3.06 -17.91
CA LYS A 65 5.24 2.34 -16.87
C LYS A 65 5.64 3.28 -15.73
N THR A 66 6.21 4.44 -16.03
CA THR A 66 6.59 5.43 -15.02
C THR A 66 5.39 5.86 -14.17
N ALA A 67 4.25 6.17 -14.80
CA ALA A 67 3.03 6.54 -14.08
C ALA A 67 2.53 5.43 -13.15
N ARG A 68 2.62 4.15 -13.57
CA ARG A 68 2.30 3.00 -12.70
C ARG A 68 3.26 2.88 -11.52
N TYR A 69 4.56 3.03 -11.75
CA TYR A 69 5.56 3.01 -10.67
C TYR A 69 5.34 4.15 -9.68
N GLU A 70 5.11 5.37 -10.16
CA GLU A 70 4.83 6.53 -9.30
C GLU A 70 3.54 6.36 -8.50
N ALA A 71 2.48 5.81 -9.11
CA ALA A 71 1.24 5.50 -8.41
C ALA A 71 1.45 4.43 -7.33
N ALA A 72 2.16 3.36 -7.64
CA ALA A 72 2.49 2.30 -6.68
C ALA A 72 3.35 2.82 -5.52
N MET A 73 4.34 3.65 -5.82
CA MET A 73 5.19 4.29 -4.80
C MET A 73 4.38 5.24 -3.90
N ARG A 74 3.46 6.01 -4.45
CA ARG A 74 2.55 6.87 -3.66
C ARG A 74 1.62 6.04 -2.77
N ALA A 75 1.05 4.97 -3.30
CA ALA A 75 0.19 4.06 -2.54
C ALA A 75 0.97 3.40 -1.38
N ALA A 76 2.15 2.83 -1.66
CA ALA A 76 3.00 2.22 -0.64
C ALA A 76 3.42 3.22 0.45
N ARG A 77 3.78 4.46 0.08
CA ARG A 77 4.03 5.52 1.07
C ARG A 77 2.79 5.80 1.92
N GLY A 78 1.61 5.91 1.30
CA GLY A 78 0.35 6.11 2.00
C GLY A 78 0.06 5.00 3.02
N GLU A 79 0.26 3.73 2.66
CA GLU A 79 0.10 2.57 3.54
C GLU A 79 1.10 2.59 4.71
N VAL A 80 2.35 2.97 4.46
CA VAL A 80 3.37 3.13 5.51
C VAL A 80 2.97 4.23 6.50
N TYR A 81 2.48 5.38 6.01
CA TYR A 81 2.01 6.44 6.91
C TYR A 81 0.78 6.01 7.72
N GLN A 82 -0.19 5.33 7.10
CA GLN A 82 -1.36 4.83 7.81
C GLN A 82 -1.02 3.78 8.86
N SER A 83 -0.09 2.86 8.57
CA SER A 83 0.34 1.86 9.54
C SER A 83 1.11 2.47 10.70
N GLN A 84 1.98 3.46 10.45
CA GLN A 84 2.66 4.20 11.50
C GLN A 84 1.67 4.97 12.39
N GLU A 85 0.70 5.66 11.81
CA GLU A 85 -0.32 6.39 12.58
C GLU A 85 -1.14 5.45 13.47
N ARG A 86 -1.56 4.29 12.93
CA ARG A 86 -2.26 3.26 13.71
C ARG A 86 -1.40 2.74 14.86
N LEU A 87 -0.14 2.43 14.58
CA LEU A 87 0.79 1.95 15.61
C LEU A 87 1.01 3.00 16.70
N HIS A 88 1.23 4.26 16.33
CA HIS A 88 1.38 5.35 17.29
C HIS A 88 0.15 5.50 18.17
N LYS A 89 -1.05 5.46 17.58
CA LYS A 89 -2.30 5.53 18.34
C LYS A 89 -2.47 4.34 19.27
N GLU A 90 -2.21 3.11 18.81
CA GLU A 90 -2.29 1.91 19.64
C GLU A 90 -1.30 1.96 20.82
N LEU A 91 -0.09 2.48 20.59
CA LEU A 91 0.90 2.65 21.66
C LEU A 91 0.46 3.70 22.68
N GLN A 92 -0.07 4.85 22.25
CA GLN A 92 -0.60 5.88 23.14
C GLN A 92 -1.78 5.37 23.96
N ASP A 93 -2.69 4.62 23.33
CA ASP A 93 -3.85 4.03 24.00
C ASP A 93 -3.40 3.00 25.06
N ARG A 94 -2.41 2.15 24.74
CA ARG A 94 -1.83 1.20 25.69
C ARG A 94 -1.11 1.88 26.85
N GLU A 95 -0.27 2.87 26.57
CA GLU A 95 0.44 3.63 27.59
C GLU A 95 -0.56 4.29 28.56
N THR A 96 -1.60 4.93 28.01
CA THR A 96 -2.65 5.57 28.81
C THR A 96 -3.42 4.56 29.66
N ALA A 97 -3.73 3.39 29.10
CA ALA A 97 -4.42 2.31 29.82
C ALA A 97 -3.55 1.75 30.96
N GLU A 98 -2.28 1.49 30.71
CA GLU A 98 -1.32 0.99 31.71
C GLU A 98 -1.09 2.03 32.82
N LEU A 99 -0.91 3.31 32.48
CA LEU A 99 -0.76 4.38 33.47
C LEU A 99 -2.01 4.52 34.34
N THR A 100 -3.20 4.45 33.72
CA THR A 100 -4.47 4.51 34.46
C THR A 100 -4.63 3.31 35.39
N ALA A 101 -4.29 2.11 34.91
CA ALA A 101 -4.32 0.89 35.71
C ALA A 101 -3.34 0.96 36.90
N ALA A 102 -2.11 1.40 36.66
CA ALA A 102 -1.10 1.59 37.69
C ALA A 102 -1.53 2.62 38.74
N ARG A 103 -2.10 3.76 38.32
CA ARG A 103 -2.66 4.77 39.23
C ARG A 103 -3.79 4.19 40.09
N LYS A 104 -4.73 3.47 39.48
CA LYS A 104 -5.84 2.83 40.20
C LYS A 104 -5.35 1.81 41.22
N SER A 105 -4.33 1.02 40.87
CA SER A 105 -3.71 0.06 41.78
C SER A 105 -2.98 0.75 42.94
N ALA A 106 -2.25 1.83 42.66
CA ALA A 106 -1.57 2.62 43.69
C ALA A 106 -2.57 3.27 44.64
N GLU A 107 -3.65 3.86 44.13
CA GLU A 107 -4.73 4.41 44.94
C GLU A 107 -5.41 3.36 45.81
N ALA A 108 -5.63 2.15 45.28
CA ALA A 108 -6.17 1.03 46.05
C ALA A 108 -5.24 0.63 47.19
N ALA A 109 -3.94 0.49 46.92
CA ALA A 109 -2.93 0.17 47.93
C ALA A 109 -2.84 1.25 49.02
N VAL A 110 -2.93 2.53 48.64
CA VAL A 110 -2.94 3.64 49.63
C VAL A 110 -4.20 3.60 50.49
N ARG A 111 -5.37 3.30 49.92
CA ARG A 111 -6.61 3.15 50.70
C ARG A 111 -6.51 1.99 51.69
N GLU A 112 -6.05 0.83 51.23
CA GLU A 112 -5.85 -0.36 52.07
C GLU A 112 -4.85 -0.09 53.20
N ALA A 113 -3.71 0.53 52.89
CA ALA A 113 -2.72 0.89 53.90
C ALA A 113 -3.27 1.88 54.94
N ARG A 114 -4.12 2.84 54.53
CA ARG A 114 -4.80 3.75 55.47
C ARG A 114 -5.79 3.03 56.37
N GLU A 115 -6.53 2.07 55.85
CA GLU A 115 -7.48 1.26 56.63
C GLU A 115 -6.74 0.37 57.65
N LEU A 116 -5.64 -0.26 57.24
CA LEU A 116 -4.77 -1.02 58.15
C LEU A 116 -4.18 -0.14 59.23
N LEU A 117 -3.62 1.02 58.86
CA LEU A 117 -3.06 1.97 59.82
C LEU A 117 -4.11 2.45 60.84
N ALA A 118 -5.34 2.72 60.40
CA ALA A 118 -6.42 3.11 61.29
C ALA A 118 -6.75 2.01 62.32
N LYS A 119 -6.76 0.74 61.89
CA LYS A 119 -6.96 -0.41 62.79
C LYS A 119 -5.81 -0.57 63.77
N ASP A 120 -4.57 -0.42 63.30
CA ASP A 120 -3.37 -0.53 64.13
C ASP A 120 -3.34 0.57 65.19
N VAL A 121 -3.73 1.81 64.84
CA VAL A 121 -3.85 2.92 65.79
C VAL A 121 -4.89 2.63 66.87
N GLU A 122 -6.06 2.12 66.51
CA GLU A 122 -7.08 1.75 67.51
C GLU A 122 -6.63 0.60 68.41
N SER A 123 -5.98 -0.43 67.86
CA SER A 123 -5.39 -1.52 68.63
C SER A 123 -4.28 -1.04 69.59
N ALA A 124 -3.42 -0.13 69.12
CA ALA A 124 -2.36 0.46 69.91
C ALA A 124 -2.91 1.32 71.06
N LYS A 125 -3.94 2.14 70.80
CA LYS A 125 -4.64 2.90 71.86
C LYS A 125 -5.23 1.99 72.93
N ALA A 126 -5.98 0.97 72.52
CA ALA A 126 -6.58 0.01 73.46
C ALA A 126 -5.54 -0.78 74.26
N SER A 127 -4.34 -1.00 73.70
CA SER A 127 -3.23 -1.64 74.41
C SER A 127 -2.57 -0.67 75.39
N LEU A 128 -2.36 0.58 74.98
CA LEU A 128 -1.79 1.62 75.82
C LEU A 128 -2.68 1.96 77.02
N GLU A 129 -4.01 1.96 76.86
CA GLU A 129 -4.96 2.11 77.97
C GLU A 129 -4.83 0.98 78.98
N ARG A 130 -4.84 -0.28 78.52
CA ARG A 130 -4.63 -1.46 79.38
C ARG A 130 -3.29 -1.41 80.12
N ASP A 131 -2.21 -1.07 79.42
CA ASP A 131 -0.88 -0.98 80.01
C ASP A 131 -0.80 0.16 81.04
N SER A 132 -1.47 1.29 80.77
CA SER A 132 -1.56 2.42 81.69
C SER A 132 -2.33 2.07 82.96
N ASP A 133 -3.47 1.38 82.85
CA ASP A 133 -4.26 0.91 84.00
C ASP A 133 -3.44 -0.06 84.87
N MET A 134 -2.73 -1.00 84.24
CA MET A 134 -1.86 -1.96 84.95
C MET A 134 -0.72 -1.26 85.69
N ILE A 135 -0.07 -0.27 85.07
CA ILE A 135 0.99 0.53 85.72
C ILE A 135 0.39 1.34 86.88
N ALA A 136 -0.78 1.95 86.70
CA ALA A 136 -1.45 2.71 87.75
C ALA A 136 -1.79 1.84 88.97
N GLU A 137 -2.26 0.62 88.75
CA GLU A 137 -2.55 -0.34 89.82
C GLU A 137 -1.27 -0.79 90.57
N GLN A 138 -0.20 -1.09 89.84
CA GLN A 138 1.11 -1.39 90.44
C GLN A 138 1.65 -0.23 91.30
N ILE A 139 1.50 1.02 90.81
CA ILE A 139 1.90 2.21 91.58
C ILE A 139 1.04 2.33 92.85
N ALA A 140 -0.29 2.17 92.75
CA ALA A 140 -1.20 2.24 93.87
C ALA A 140 -0.87 1.19 94.95
N GLU A 141 -0.64 -0.07 94.55
CA GLU A 141 -0.21 -1.14 95.45
C GLU A 141 1.14 -0.81 96.14
N SER A 142 2.10 -0.26 95.40
CA SER A 142 3.41 0.11 95.97
C SER A 142 3.31 1.21 97.04
N ILE A 143 2.44 2.20 96.83
CA ILE A 143 2.20 3.30 97.77
C ILE A 143 1.46 2.79 99.01
N LEU A 144 0.40 1.99 98.82
CA LEU A 144 -0.37 1.38 99.91
C LEU A 144 0.49 0.47 100.78
N ARG A 145 1.37 -0.35 100.18
CA ARG A 145 2.27 -1.25 100.91
C ARG A 145 3.33 -0.50 101.72
N ARG A 146 3.75 0.69 101.29
CA ARG A 146 4.66 1.58 102.03
C ARG A 146 3.95 2.38 103.13
N SER A 147 2.64 2.58 103.03
CA SER A 147 1.82 3.22 104.07
C SER A 147 1.40 2.28 105.20
N ALA A 148 1.46 0.97 104.98
CA ALA A 148 1.07 -0.06 105.95
C ALA A 148 2.25 -0.64 106.76
N ALA A 149 3.47 -0.13 106.54
CA ALA A 149 4.69 -0.43 107.30
C ALA A 149 5.11 0.80 108.11
#